data_AF-A0A3A8EPZ3-F1
#
_entry.id   AF-A0A3A8EPZ3-F1
#
_cell.length_a   1.000
_cell.length_b   1.000
_cell.length_c   1.000
_cell.angle_alpha   90.00
_cell.angle_beta   90.00
_cell.angle_gamma   90.00
#
_symmetry.space_group_name_H-M   'P 1'
#
loop_
_entity.id
_entity.type
_entity.pdbx_description
1 polymer ?
#
loop_
_entity_poly.entity_id
_entity_poly.type
_entity_poly.pdbx_seq_one_letter_code
_entity_poly.pdbx_strand_id
1 'polypeptide(L)' 'MLVKLDDGFYINTQHIIAVRIEKSQQGGFVVATEYTPNSAQKTGVFEKQFDSSIEAEMYLQNLHKAIS' A
#
# COMPACT_ATOMS: atom_id res chain seq x y z
N MET A 1 2.39 7.64 -11.26
CA MET A 1 2.62 6.38 -12.01
C MET A 1 1.57 5.38 -11.53
N LEU A 2 1.02 4.52 -12.39
CA LEU A 2 0.05 3.50 -11.95
C LEU A 2 0.78 2.24 -11.49
N VAL A 3 0.58 1.86 -10.23
CA VAL A 3 1.08 0.58 -9.69
C VAL A 3 -0.08 -0.40 -9.63
N LYS A 4 0.07 -1.53 -10.30
CA LYS A 4 -0.87 -2.65 -10.20
C LYS A 4 -0.66 -3.34 -8.85
N LEU A 5 -1.72 -3.45 -8.09
CA LEU A 5 -1.81 -4.29 -6.91
C LEU A 5 -2.29 -5.68 -7.34
N ASP A 6 -1.86 -6.72 -6.61
CA ASP A 6 -2.08 -8.12 -6.99
C ASP A 6 -3.56 -8.49 -7.21
N ASP A 7 -4.49 -7.77 -6.58
CA ASP A 7 -5.94 -7.98 -6.73
C ASP A 7 -6.56 -7.25 -7.95
N GLY A 8 -5.74 -6.77 -8.89
CA GLY A 8 -6.21 -6.13 -10.12
C GLY A 8 -6.58 -4.65 -9.99
N PHE A 9 -6.31 -4.04 -8.84
CA PHE A 9 -6.47 -2.61 -8.62
C PHE A 9 -5.22 -1.84 -9.05
N TYR A 10 -5.39 -0.58 -9.46
CA TYR A 10 -4.29 0.32 -9.74
C TYR A 10 -4.33 1.50 -8.78
N ILE A 11 -3.22 1.76 -8.09
CA ILE A 11 -3.04 3.00 -7.32
C ILE A 11 -2.16 3.94 -8.13
N ASN A 12 -2.62 5.17 -8.32
CA ASN A 12 -1.76 6.23 -8.81
C ASN A 12 -0.85 6.70 -7.68
N THR A 13 0.45 6.45 -7.82
CA THR A 13 1.46 6.77 -6.80
C THR A 13 1.54 8.25 -6.47
N GLN A 14 1.16 9.14 -7.39
CA GLN A 14 1.10 10.60 -7.14
C GLN A 14 0.00 10.99 -6.15
N HIS A 15 -0.95 10.10 -5.90
CA HIS A 15 -2.07 10.34 -4.99
C HIS A 15 -1.91 9.58 -3.66
N ILE A 16 -0.79 8.90 -3.45
CA ILE A 16 -0.47 8.28 -2.16
C ILE A 16 -0.15 9.39 -1.16
N ILE A 17 -0.84 9.35 -0.02
CA ILE A 17 -0.67 10.29 1.08
C ILE A 17 0.33 9.71 2.09
N ALA A 18 0.15 8.43 2.45
CA ALA A 18 0.95 7.75 3.45
C ALA A 18 0.99 6.24 3.21
N VAL A 19 2.07 5.61 3.68
CA VAL A 19 2.19 4.16 3.79
C VAL A 19 2.52 3.85 5.25
N ARG A 20 1.72 3.00 5.88
CA ARG A 20 1.89 2.56 7.26
C ARG A 20 2.03 1.06 7.34
N ILE A 21 2.80 0.60 8.32
CA ILE A 21 3.06 -0.81 8.56
C ILE A 21 2.75 -1.06 10.02
N GLU A 22 1.95 -2.09 10.27
CA GLU A 22 1.67 -2.56 11.61
C GLU A 22 1.72 -4.08 11.69
N LYS A 23 2.04 -4.60 12.87
CA LYS A 23 1.95 -6.03 13.14
C LYS A 23 0.50 -6.35 13.51
N SER A 24 -0.11 -7.29 12.81
CA SER A 24 -1.49 -7.70 13.10
C SER A 24 -1.57 -8.43 14.44
N GLN A 25 -2.69 -8.23 15.16
CA GLN A 25 -2.96 -8.92 16.42
C GLN A 25 -3.08 -10.44 16.26
N GLN A 26 -3.37 -10.91 15.05
CA GLN A 26 -3.52 -12.33 14.71
C GLN A 26 -2.20 -12.97 14.26
N GLY A 27 -1.09 -12.22 14.26
CA GLY A 27 0.15 -12.59 13.57
C GLY A 27 0.19 -12.03 12.16
N GLY A 28 1.41 -11.90 11.61
CA GLY A 28 1.64 -11.24 10.32
C GLY A 28 1.70 -9.71 10.40
N PHE A 29 1.69 -9.08 9.24
CA PHE A 29 1.89 -7.64 9.01
C PHE A 29 0.80 -7.09 8.10
N VAL A 30 0.37 -5.88 8.36
CA VAL A 30 -0.56 -5.14 7.49
C VAL A 30 0.17 -3.92 6.96
N VAL A 31 0.15 -3.77 5.63
CA VAL A 31 0.60 -2.55 4.97
C VAL A 31 -0.63 -1.78 4.51
N ALA A 32 -0.86 -0.61 5.12
CA ALA A 32 -1.95 0.29 4.79
C ALA A 32 -1.43 1.45 3.92
N THR A 33 -1.97 1.58 2.71
CA THR A 33 -1.66 2.64 1.75
C THR A 33 -2.82 3.61 1.70
N GLU A 34 -2.63 4.82 2.21
CA GLU A 34 -3.61 5.89 2.13
C GLU A 34 -3.44 6.66 0.82
N TYR A 35 -4.53 6.91 0.12
CA TYR A 35 -4.49 7.59 -1.18
C TYR A 35 -5.74 8.43 -1.45
N THR A 36 -5.67 9.34 -2.43
CA THR A 36 -6.83 10.09 -2.94
C THR A 36 -7.34 9.47 -4.26
N PRO A 37 -8.48 8.76 -4.29
CA PRO A 37 -8.93 8.02 -5.47
C PRO A 37 -9.41 8.92 -6.62
N ASN A 38 -9.96 10.08 -6.29
CA ASN A 38 -10.49 11.09 -7.23
C ASN A 38 -10.35 12.47 -6.59
N SER A 39 -9.81 13.44 -7.35
CA SER A 39 -9.63 14.86 -7.02
C SER A 39 -9.93 15.27 -5.56
N ALA A 40 -8.93 15.10 -4.70
CA ALA A 40 -8.71 15.78 -3.41
C ALA A 40 -9.78 15.71 -2.30
N GLN A 41 -10.99 15.19 -2.52
CA GLN A 41 -12.09 15.28 -1.55
C GLN A 41 -12.38 13.99 -0.78
N LYS A 42 -11.77 12.86 -1.16
CA LYS A 42 -11.92 11.58 -0.45
C LYS A 42 -10.57 10.90 -0.27
N THR A 43 -10.36 10.38 0.93
CA THR A 43 -9.25 9.48 1.25
C THR A 43 -9.76 8.05 1.21
N GLY A 44 -9.02 7.19 0.51
CA GLY A 44 -9.18 5.74 0.55
C GLY A 44 -7.99 5.11 1.29
N VAL A 45 -8.21 3.94 1.86
CA VAL A 45 -7.15 3.12 2.45
C VAL A 45 -7.20 1.76 1.74
N PHE A 46 -6.07 1.34 1.19
CA PHE A 46 -5.86 -0.02 0.71
C PHE A 46 -4.97 -0.76 1.70
N GLU A 47 -5.47 -1.87 2.24
CA GLU A 47 -4.74 -2.70 3.18
C GLU A 47 -4.37 -4.02 2.55
N LYS A 48 -3.11 -4.43 2.73
CA LYS A 48 -2.63 -5.75 2.32
C LYS A 48 -2.00 -6.45 3.51
N GLN A 49 -2.47 -7.65 3.79
CA GLN A 49 -1.96 -8.49 4.86
C GLN A 49 -0.87 -9.43 4.31
N PHE A 50 0.15 -9.64 5.12
CA PHE A 50 1.30 -10.49 4.84
C PHE A 50 1.56 -11.38 6.05
N ASP A 51 1.83 -12.67 5.81
CA ASP A 51 2.14 -13.60 6.89
C ASP A 51 3.60 -13.45 7.38
N SER A 52 4.47 -12.95 6.50
CA SER A 52 5.91 -12.79 6.73
C SER A 52 6.37 -11.33 6.64
N SER A 53 7.33 -10.96 7.51
CA SER A 53 7.97 -9.65 7.44
C SER A 53 8.74 -9.44 6.13
N ILE A 54 9.31 -10.51 5.59
CA ILE A 54 10.11 -10.47 4.36
C ILE A 54 9.21 -10.12 3.17
N GLU A 55 8.01 -10.69 3.11
CA GLU A 55 7.04 -10.41 2.04
C GLU A 55 6.53 -8.97 2.10
N ALA A 56 6.21 -8.50 3.32
CA ALA A 56 5.84 -7.09 3.53
C ALA A 56 6.96 -6.14 3.10
N GLU A 57 8.22 -6.45 3.44
CA GLU A 57 9.38 -5.64 3.06
C GLU A 57 9.61 -5.62 1.55
N MET A 58 9.52 -6.77 0.86
CA MET A 58 9.63 -6.84 -0.59
C MET A 58 8.54 -5.99 -1.28
N TYR A 59 7.30 -6.04 -0.79
CA TYR A 59 6.21 -5.21 -1.30
C TYR A 59 6.53 -3.72 -1.14
N LEU A 60 7.01 -3.31 0.04
CA LEU A 60 7.37 -1.91 0.32
C LEU A 60 8.52 -1.41 -0.55
N GLN A 61 9.53 -2.24 -0.79
CA GLN A 61 10.64 -1.90 -1.69
C GLN A 61 10.17 -1.68 -3.13
N ASN A 62 9.24 -2.52 -3.60
CA ASN A 62 8.65 -2.36 -4.92
C ASN A 62 7.78 -1.10 -5.01
N LEU A 63 6.98 -0.82 -3.97
CA LEU A 63 6.18 0.38 -3.91
C LEU A 63 7.06 1.64 -3.87
N HIS A 64 8.14 1.64 -3.08
CA HIS A 64 9.10 2.74 -2.99
C HIS A 64 9.75 3.08 -4.33
N LYS A 65 10.16 2.05 -5.10
CA LYS A 65 10.70 2.21 -6.46
C LYS A 65 9.71 2.79 -7.46
N ALA A 66 8.40 2.64 -7.23
CA ALA A 66 7.37 3.18 -8.12
C ALA A 66 6.88 4.57 -7.72
N ILE A 67 7.17 5.00 -6.48
CA ILE A 67 6.89 6.34 -5.97
C ILE A 67 8.07 7.29 -6.22
N SER A 68 9.31 6.79 -6.14
CA SER A 68 10.55 7.56 -6.32
C SER A 68 10.93 7.70 -7.79
#